data_AF-A0A8S1GNR3-F1
#
_entry.id   AF-A0A8S1GNR3-F1
#
_cell.length_a   1.000
_cell.length_b   1.000
_cell.length_c   1.000
_cell.angle_alpha   90.00
_cell.angle_beta   90.00
_cell.angle_gamma   90.00
#
_symmetry.space_group_name_H-M   'P 1'
#
loop_
_entity.id
_entity.type
_entity.pdbx_description
1 polymer ?
#
loop_
_entity_poly.entity_id
_entity_poly.type
_entity_poly.pdbx_seq_one_letter_code
_entity_poly.pdbx_strand_id
1 'polypeptide(L)'
;MVIVEEIIEGSEDVLKTVEELKKDGNQHFGEGDWSGAAEKYEEALRLCPEEASTQKSLLLSNLAAAFIKQEEWQKAAENASRAIELGVPNEKALERRAFAYSNLSEKYESSIEDYEQILTLYPNRTYIRQKIDNVRKKIDQRNEELKTDVLQKLKGLGDFCLKPFGLSTDSFELKPNSEGGYSIQMRDRPNTQEENQSSA
;
A
#
# COMPACT_ATOMS: atom_id res chain seq x y z
N MET A 1 -50.74 -9.45 4.74
CA MET A 1 -50.20 -8.96 6.02
C MET A 1 -49.36 -10.05 6.68
N VAL A 2 -49.87 -11.28 6.81
CA VAL A 2 -49.15 -12.43 7.42
C VAL A 2 -47.80 -12.78 6.75
N ILE A 3 -47.71 -12.77 5.41
CA ILE A 3 -46.47 -13.15 4.68
C ILE A 3 -45.33 -12.14 4.95
N VAL A 4 -45.66 -10.88 5.24
CA VAL A 4 -44.64 -9.84 5.46
C VAL A 4 -44.10 -9.93 6.89
N GLU A 5 -44.95 -10.25 7.87
CA GLU A 5 -44.54 -10.45 9.27
C GLU A 5 -43.65 -11.69 9.45
N GLU A 6 -43.95 -12.80 8.77
CA GLU A 6 -43.16 -14.05 8.85
C GLU A 6 -41.76 -13.92 8.22
N ILE A 7 -41.63 -13.12 7.15
CA ILE A 7 -40.33 -12.78 6.53
C ILE A 7 -39.52 -11.85 7.44
N ILE A 8 -40.20 -10.91 8.14
CA ILE A 8 -39.55 -9.98 9.07
C ILE A 8 -39.04 -10.70 10.32
N GLU A 9 -39.81 -11.61 10.92
CA GLU A 9 -39.34 -12.40 12.08
C GLU A 9 -38.12 -13.27 11.76
N GLY A 10 -38.10 -13.91 10.58
CA GLY A 10 -36.93 -14.67 10.12
C GLY A 10 -35.70 -13.79 9.91
N SER A 11 -35.87 -12.56 9.43
CA SER A 11 -34.75 -11.62 9.24
C SER A 11 -34.17 -11.11 10.57
N GLU A 12 -35.01 -10.94 11.60
CA GLU A 12 -34.61 -10.43 12.90
C GLU A 12 -33.79 -11.46 13.69
N ASP A 13 -34.17 -12.74 13.64
CA ASP A 13 -33.40 -13.82 14.26
C ASP A 13 -32.06 -14.09 13.53
N VAL A 14 -32.02 -13.94 12.21
CA VAL A 14 -30.75 -13.98 11.45
C VAL A 14 -29.83 -12.85 11.88
N LEU A 15 -30.33 -11.62 12.04
CA LEU A 15 -29.52 -10.49 12.49
C LEU A 15 -29.00 -10.65 13.92
N LYS A 16 -29.74 -11.30 14.81
CA LYS A 16 -29.22 -11.68 16.14
C LYS A 16 -28.04 -12.63 16.02
N THR A 17 -28.16 -13.66 15.18
CA THR A 17 -27.08 -14.64 14.93
C THR A 17 -25.84 -13.98 14.35
N VAL A 18 -26.01 -13.05 13.40
CA VAL A 18 -24.93 -12.24 12.82
C VAL A 18 -24.23 -11.40 13.89
N GLU A 19 -25.00 -10.82 14.82
CA GLU A 19 -24.45 -10.02 15.92
C GLU A 19 -23.65 -10.87 16.92
N GLU A 20 -24.10 -12.10 17.20
CA GLU A 20 -23.39 -13.07 18.04
C GLU A 20 -22.06 -13.48 17.40
N LEU A 21 -22.07 -13.88 16.12
CA LEU A 21 -20.84 -14.20 15.38
C LEU A 21 -19.87 -13.02 15.31
N LYS A 22 -20.39 -11.78 15.17
CA LYS A 22 -19.56 -10.58 15.23
C LYS A 22 -18.92 -10.41 16.61
N LYS A 23 -19.66 -10.68 17.70
CA LYS A 23 -19.12 -10.61 19.07
C LYS A 23 -18.04 -11.67 19.29
N ASP A 24 -18.26 -12.89 18.84
CA ASP A 24 -17.25 -13.96 18.88
C ASP A 24 -16.00 -13.54 18.11
N GLY A 25 -16.16 -13.02 16.89
CA GLY A 25 -15.04 -12.50 16.10
C GLY A 25 -14.29 -11.36 16.81
N ASN A 26 -15.00 -10.47 17.50
CA ASN A 26 -14.37 -9.42 18.30
C ASN A 26 -13.63 -9.99 19.52
N GLN A 27 -14.13 -11.06 20.12
CA GLN A 27 -13.46 -11.74 21.23
C GLN A 27 -12.15 -12.38 20.76
N HIS A 28 -12.19 -13.20 19.69
CA HIS A 28 -10.98 -13.76 19.08
C HIS A 28 -9.98 -12.67 18.70
N PHE A 29 -10.45 -11.55 18.16
CA PHE A 29 -9.61 -10.39 17.87
C PHE A 29 -9.00 -9.81 19.16
N GLY A 30 -9.76 -9.66 20.24
CA GLY A 30 -9.24 -9.22 21.53
C GLY A 30 -8.16 -10.14 22.11
N GLU A 31 -8.27 -11.44 21.86
CA GLU A 31 -7.35 -12.49 22.31
C GLU A 31 -6.09 -12.63 21.44
N GLY A 32 -6.05 -11.93 20.30
CA GLY A 32 -4.94 -12.01 19.35
C GLY A 32 -5.05 -13.14 18.34
N ASP A 33 -6.15 -13.90 18.36
CA ASP A 33 -6.47 -14.90 17.34
C ASP A 33 -7.12 -14.23 16.13
N TRP A 34 -6.29 -13.62 15.29
CA TRP A 34 -6.73 -12.88 14.11
C TRP A 34 -7.37 -13.79 13.05
N SER A 35 -6.95 -15.06 12.98
CA SER A 35 -7.49 -16.04 12.04
C SER A 35 -8.89 -16.47 12.47
N GLY A 36 -9.07 -16.85 13.73
CA GLY A 36 -10.39 -17.16 14.28
C GLY A 36 -11.34 -15.96 14.21
N ALA A 37 -10.83 -14.74 14.43
CA ALA A 37 -11.62 -13.53 14.22
C ALA A 37 -12.12 -13.38 12.78
N ALA A 38 -11.23 -13.58 11.80
CA ALA A 38 -11.57 -13.51 10.39
C ALA A 38 -12.63 -14.56 10.01
N GLU A 39 -12.47 -15.81 10.45
CA GLU A 39 -13.43 -16.89 10.21
C GLU A 39 -14.82 -16.53 10.72
N LYS A 40 -14.92 -15.96 11.94
CA LYS A 40 -16.20 -15.55 12.53
C LYS A 40 -16.85 -14.38 11.80
N TYR A 41 -16.07 -13.39 11.36
CA TYR A 41 -16.61 -12.30 10.53
C TYR A 41 -17.08 -12.78 9.16
N GLU A 42 -16.37 -13.73 8.53
CA GLU A 42 -16.77 -14.33 7.26
C GLU A 42 -18.02 -15.20 7.38
N GLU A 43 -18.16 -15.95 8.49
CA GLU A 43 -19.39 -16.66 8.85
C GLU A 43 -20.57 -15.68 9.00
N ALA A 44 -20.38 -14.60 9.77
CA ALA A 44 -21.39 -13.55 9.93
C ALA A 44 -21.77 -12.91 8.58
N LEU A 45 -20.80 -12.67 7.69
CA LEU A 45 -21.05 -12.10 6.36
C LEU A 45 -21.87 -13.02 5.45
N ARG A 46 -21.68 -14.34 5.55
CA ARG A 46 -22.46 -15.31 4.78
C ARG A 46 -23.92 -15.37 5.19
N LEU A 47 -24.21 -15.10 6.47
CA LEU A 47 -25.58 -15.08 7.01
C LEU A 47 -26.24 -13.70 6.89
N CYS A 48 -25.46 -12.63 6.75
CA CYS A 48 -25.98 -11.27 6.77
C CYS A 48 -26.91 -10.99 5.56
N PRO A 49 -28.17 -10.57 5.79
CA PRO A 49 -29.12 -10.28 4.72
C PRO A 49 -28.60 -9.22 3.74
N GLU A 50 -28.98 -9.32 2.46
CA GLU A 50 -28.52 -8.38 1.42
C GLU A 50 -28.85 -6.92 1.73
N GLU A 51 -30.02 -6.69 2.34
CA GLU A 51 -30.54 -5.38 2.69
C GLU A 51 -29.81 -4.76 3.90
N ALA A 52 -29.05 -5.56 4.66
CA ALA A 52 -28.36 -5.15 5.88
C ALA A 52 -26.99 -4.49 5.61
N SER A 53 -26.95 -3.48 4.73
CA SER A 53 -25.70 -2.85 4.26
C SER A 53 -24.87 -2.26 5.41
N THR A 54 -25.49 -1.74 6.46
CA THR A 54 -24.78 -1.23 7.65
C THR A 54 -24.02 -2.34 8.37
N GLN A 55 -24.68 -3.48 8.63
CA GLN A 55 -24.08 -4.64 9.29
C GLN A 55 -22.98 -5.25 8.42
N LYS A 56 -23.22 -5.41 7.12
CA LYS A 56 -22.21 -5.88 6.16
C LYS A 56 -20.97 -4.96 6.16
N SER A 57 -21.16 -3.64 6.13
CA SER A 57 -20.04 -2.69 6.16
C SER A 57 -19.23 -2.79 7.45
N LEU A 58 -19.89 -2.94 8.61
CA LEU A 58 -19.20 -3.14 9.89
C LEU A 58 -18.39 -4.45 9.92
N LEU A 59 -18.98 -5.54 9.45
CA LEU A 59 -18.32 -6.85 9.39
C LEU A 59 -17.12 -6.85 8.44
N LEU A 60 -17.27 -6.34 7.21
CA LEU A 60 -16.19 -6.20 6.25
C LEU A 60 -15.05 -5.33 6.79
N SER A 61 -15.40 -4.24 7.48
CA SER A 61 -14.42 -3.37 8.11
C SER A 61 -13.67 -4.09 9.24
N ASN A 62 -14.35 -4.91 10.06
CA ASN A 62 -13.70 -5.71 11.10
C ASN A 62 -12.83 -6.85 10.53
N LEU A 63 -13.29 -7.49 9.45
CA LEU A 63 -12.50 -8.47 8.70
C LEU A 63 -11.23 -7.84 8.11
N ALA A 64 -11.32 -6.63 7.56
CA ALA A 64 -10.14 -5.86 7.14
C ALA A 64 -9.17 -5.59 8.30
N ALA A 65 -9.68 -5.36 9.51
CA ALA A 65 -8.83 -5.21 10.69
C ALA A 65 -8.09 -6.51 11.06
N ALA A 66 -8.76 -7.66 10.96
CA ALA A 66 -8.16 -8.96 11.19
C ALA A 66 -7.03 -9.22 10.19
N PHE A 67 -7.26 -8.96 8.90
CA PHE A 67 -6.21 -9.09 7.88
C PHE A 67 -5.06 -8.10 8.06
N ILE A 68 -5.33 -6.87 8.52
CA ILE A 68 -4.26 -5.91 8.90
C ILE A 68 -3.35 -6.51 9.98
N LYS A 69 -3.93 -7.20 10.98
CA LYS A 69 -3.14 -7.83 12.06
C LYS A 69 -2.35 -9.04 11.59
N GLN A 70 -2.75 -9.65 10.49
CA GLN A 70 -2.02 -10.73 9.81
C GLN A 70 -1.03 -10.20 8.76
N GLU A 71 -0.93 -8.88 8.57
CA GLU A 71 -0.12 -8.24 7.51
C GLU A 71 -0.54 -8.63 6.08
N GLU A 72 -1.78 -9.10 5.92
CA GLU A 72 -2.39 -9.48 4.64
C GLU A 72 -3.00 -8.23 3.97
N TRP A 73 -2.13 -7.32 3.52
CA TRP A 73 -2.50 -5.97 3.10
C TRP A 73 -3.51 -5.92 1.95
N GLN A 74 -3.37 -6.80 0.94
CA GLN A 74 -4.30 -6.85 -0.20
C GLN A 74 -5.70 -7.24 0.26
N LYS A 75 -5.83 -8.32 1.05
CA LYS A 75 -7.12 -8.77 1.59
C LYS A 75 -7.76 -7.71 2.48
N ALA A 76 -6.96 -7.02 3.28
CA ALA A 76 -7.44 -5.92 4.10
C ALA A 76 -8.01 -4.78 3.24
N ALA A 77 -7.28 -4.36 2.21
CA ALA A 77 -7.72 -3.30 1.31
C ALA A 77 -8.98 -3.69 0.53
N GLU A 78 -9.07 -4.93 0.03
CA GLU A 78 -10.24 -5.45 -0.68
C GLU A 78 -11.51 -5.44 0.20
N ASN A 79 -11.41 -5.95 1.43
CA ASN A 79 -12.56 -5.97 2.35
C ASN A 79 -12.96 -4.55 2.80
N ALA A 80 -11.98 -3.67 3.03
CA ALA A 80 -12.26 -2.27 3.34
C ALA A 80 -12.92 -1.54 2.15
N SER A 81 -12.49 -1.79 0.90
CA SER A 81 -13.14 -1.28 -0.31
C SER A 81 -14.58 -1.75 -0.42
N ARG A 82 -14.84 -3.06 -0.24
CA ARG A 82 -16.20 -3.61 -0.23
C ARG A 82 -17.08 -2.94 0.84
N ALA A 83 -16.51 -2.61 2.01
CA ALA A 83 -17.25 -1.92 3.07
C ALA A 83 -17.63 -0.47 2.68
N ILE A 84 -16.77 0.21 1.92
CA ILE A 84 -16.97 1.58 1.41
C ILE A 84 -17.98 1.59 0.25
N GLU A 85 -17.92 0.60 -0.64
CA GLU A 85 -18.81 0.43 -1.80
C GLU A 85 -20.29 0.26 -1.41
N LEU A 86 -20.56 -0.19 -0.18
CA LEU A 86 -21.92 -0.25 0.38
C LEU A 86 -22.56 1.14 0.60
N GLY A 87 -21.79 2.23 0.49
CA GLY A 87 -22.31 3.60 0.54
C GLY A 87 -22.79 4.06 1.91
N VAL A 88 -22.57 3.26 2.96
CA VAL A 88 -22.91 3.61 4.35
C VAL A 88 -21.71 4.27 5.04
N PRO A 89 -21.92 5.28 5.91
CA PRO A 89 -20.82 5.94 6.61
C PRO A 89 -19.99 4.98 7.47
N ASN A 90 -18.71 4.83 7.16
CA ASN A 90 -17.79 3.97 7.90
C ASN A 90 -16.36 4.52 7.86
N GLU A 91 -16.07 5.48 8.75
CA GLU A 91 -14.73 6.08 8.89
C GLU A 91 -13.63 5.03 9.08
N LYS A 92 -13.91 3.97 9.86
CA LYS A 92 -12.94 2.89 10.11
C LYS A 92 -12.59 2.13 8.84
N ALA A 93 -13.53 1.94 7.91
CA ALA A 93 -13.25 1.28 6.64
C ALA A 93 -12.28 2.11 5.79
N LEU A 94 -12.52 3.42 5.66
CA LEU A 94 -11.59 4.34 4.99
C LEU A 94 -10.20 4.30 5.63
N GLU A 95 -10.12 4.38 6.95
CA GLU A 95 -8.84 4.39 7.65
C GLU A 95 -8.08 3.06 7.49
N ARG A 96 -8.80 1.93 7.51
CA ARG A 96 -8.24 0.59 7.31
C ARG A 96 -7.74 0.40 5.88
N ARG A 97 -8.47 0.87 4.87
CA ARG A 97 -8.01 0.84 3.47
C ARG A 97 -6.76 1.69 3.27
N ALA A 98 -6.79 2.92 3.77
CA ALA A 98 -5.64 3.82 3.74
C ALA A 98 -4.41 3.18 4.39
N PHE A 99 -4.59 2.54 5.55
CA PHE A 99 -3.50 1.85 6.25
C PHE A 99 -2.98 0.64 5.46
N ALA A 100 -3.85 -0.18 4.88
CA ALA A 100 -3.45 -1.30 4.04
C ALA A 100 -2.67 -0.81 2.81
N TYR A 101 -3.17 0.21 2.10
CA TYR A 101 -2.47 0.84 0.98
C TYR A 101 -1.14 1.48 1.38
N SER A 102 -0.99 1.98 2.60
CA SER A 102 0.29 2.51 3.10
C SER A 102 1.39 1.45 3.22
N ASN A 103 1.05 0.16 3.13
CA ASN A 103 1.97 -0.97 3.16
C ASN A 103 2.12 -1.64 1.78
N LEU A 104 1.49 -1.10 0.74
CA LEU A 104 1.59 -1.55 -0.64
C LEU A 104 2.24 -0.45 -1.48
N SER A 105 3.47 -0.67 -1.93
CA SER A 105 4.30 0.35 -2.58
C SER A 105 3.65 0.99 -3.81
N GLU A 106 2.83 0.24 -4.52
CA GLU A 106 2.09 0.63 -5.70
C GLU A 106 0.78 1.38 -5.39
N LYS A 107 0.42 1.51 -4.11
CA LYS A 107 -0.82 2.13 -3.62
C LYS A 107 -0.60 3.31 -2.67
N TYR A 108 0.63 3.79 -2.49
CA TYR A 108 0.91 4.90 -1.57
C TYR A 108 0.12 6.17 -1.90
N GLU A 109 -0.05 6.50 -3.17
CA GLU A 109 -0.86 7.62 -3.61
C GLU A 109 -2.33 7.46 -3.19
N SER A 110 -2.92 6.29 -3.44
CA SER A 110 -4.29 5.97 -3.01
C SER A 110 -4.45 5.95 -1.48
N SER A 111 -3.39 5.60 -0.73
CA SER A 111 -3.39 5.71 0.74
C SER A 111 -3.54 7.16 1.20
N ILE A 112 -2.84 8.10 0.56
CA ILE A 112 -2.95 9.54 0.86
C ILE A 112 -4.35 10.05 0.51
N GLU A 113 -4.90 9.67 -0.65
CA GLU A 113 -6.26 10.06 -1.06
C GLU A 113 -7.31 9.67 0.00
N ASP A 114 -7.26 8.43 0.50
CA ASP A 114 -8.17 7.98 1.56
C ASP A 114 -7.97 8.75 2.87
N TYR A 115 -6.73 9.04 3.27
CA TYR A 115 -6.45 9.84 4.46
C TYR A 115 -6.92 11.29 4.33
N GLU A 116 -6.76 11.90 3.16
CA GLU A 116 -7.27 13.25 2.86
C GLU A 116 -8.80 13.28 2.84
N GLN A 117 -9.44 12.21 2.35
CA GLN A 117 -10.89 12.05 2.45
C GLN A 117 -11.36 12.01 3.91
N ILE A 118 -10.66 11.30 4.80
CA ILE A 118 -10.96 11.29 6.24
C ILE A 118 -10.85 12.70 6.83
N LEU A 119 -9.81 13.46 6.50
CA LEU A 119 -9.66 14.84 6.97
C LEU A 119 -10.75 15.78 6.43
N THR A 120 -11.27 15.50 5.24
CA THR A 120 -12.37 16.26 4.63
C THR A 120 -13.70 15.97 5.34
N LEU A 121 -13.99 14.70 5.60
CA LEU A 121 -15.23 14.27 6.26
C LEU A 121 -15.21 14.49 7.78
N TYR A 122 -14.04 14.38 8.40
CA TYR A 122 -13.81 14.43 9.84
C TYR A 122 -12.63 15.34 10.18
N PRO A 123 -12.78 16.68 10.10
CA PRO A 123 -11.68 17.64 10.26
C PRO A 123 -10.95 17.57 11.61
N ASN A 124 -11.60 17.03 12.64
CA ASN A 124 -11.02 16.87 13.98
C ASN A 124 -10.05 15.68 14.10
N ARG A 125 -9.88 14.87 13.06
CA ARG A 125 -8.96 13.72 13.03
C ARG A 125 -7.53 14.14 12.69
N THR A 126 -6.99 15.07 13.46
CA THR A 126 -5.69 15.70 13.19
C THR A 126 -4.51 14.71 13.18
N TYR A 127 -4.62 13.58 13.88
CA TYR A 127 -3.60 12.51 13.86
C TYR A 127 -3.38 11.90 12.46
N ILE A 128 -4.36 12.01 11.56
CA ILE A 128 -4.26 11.50 10.19
C ILE A 128 -3.15 12.22 9.40
N ARG A 129 -2.84 13.48 9.71
CA ARG A 129 -1.73 14.22 9.07
C ARG A 129 -0.40 13.51 9.24
N GLN A 130 -0.13 12.96 10.44
CA GLN A 130 1.09 12.19 10.68
C GLN A 130 1.15 10.92 9.83
N LYS A 131 -0.01 10.29 9.57
CA LYS A 131 -0.07 9.12 8.69
C LYS A 131 0.25 9.50 7.24
N ILE A 132 -0.30 10.62 6.74
CA ILE A 132 0.03 11.17 5.42
C ILE A 132 1.53 11.44 5.30
N ASP A 133 2.14 12.10 6.29
CA ASP A 133 3.57 12.40 6.28
C ASP A 133 4.43 11.13 6.26
N ASN A 134 4.02 10.08 6.97
CA ASN A 134 4.70 8.79 6.94
C ASN A 134 4.61 8.12 5.56
N VAL A 135 3.46 8.21 4.89
CA VAL A 135 3.30 7.67 3.53
C VAL A 135 4.15 8.47 2.53
N ARG A 136 4.19 9.80 2.64
CA ARG A 136 5.05 10.65 1.80
C ARG A 136 6.53 10.26 1.88
N LYS A 137 7.02 9.98 3.09
CA LYS A 137 8.39 9.47 3.28
C LYS A 137 8.62 8.13 2.56
N LYS A 138 7.63 7.22 2.58
CA LYS A 138 7.73 5.95 1.83
C LYS A 138 7.73 6.18 0.32
N ILE A 139 6.97 7.15 -0.18
CA ILE A 139 6.99 7.55 -1.61
C ILE A 139 8.37 8.09 -1.99
N ASP A 140 8.94 8.97 -1.18
CA ASP A 140 10.28 9.53 -1.43
C ASP A 140 11.33 8.41 -1.47
N GLN A 141 11.29 7.48 -0.50
CA GLN A 141 12.18 6.33 -0.48
C GLN A 141 12.03 5.46 -1.75
N ARG A 142 10.80 5.07 -2.11
CA ARG A 142 10.50 4.30 -3.32
C ARG A 142 11.04 4.99 -4.58
N ASN A 143 10.89 6.32 -4.66
CA ASN A 143 11.34 7.10 -5.81
C ASN A 143 12.88 7.16 -5.90
N GLU A 144 13.60 7.25 -4.79
CA GLU A 144 15.08 7.19 -4.79
C GLU A 144 15.60 5.79 -5.17
N GLU A 145 14.95 4.74 -4.69
CA GLU A 145 15.26 3.36 -5.07
C GLU A 145 15.04 3.14 -6.58
N LEU A 146 13.91 3.61 -7.11
CA LEU A 146 13.61 3.55 -8.54
C LEU A 146 14.61 4.35 -9.39
N LYS A 147 15.00 5.56 -8.96
CA LYS A 147 16.03 6.35 -9.65
C LYS A 147 17.34 5.57 -9.75
N THR A 148 17.76 4.96 -8.65
CA THR A 148 19.01 4.20 -8.57
C THR A 148 18.98 2.99 -9.51
N ASP A 149 17.90 2.19 -9.47
CA ASP A 149 17.73 1.02 -10.34
C ASP A 149 17.70 1.40 -11.83
N VAL A 150 16.96 2.47 -12.19
CA VAL A 150 16.89 2.97 -13.56
C VAL A 150 18.27 3.45 -14.04
N LEU A 151 19.00 4.20 -13.22
CA LEU A 151 20.35 4.66 -13.56
C LEU A 151 21.32 3.49 -13.75
N GLN A 152 21.26 2.47 -12.89
CA GLN A 152 22.10 1.29 -13.01
C GLN A 152 21.81 0.50 -14.30
N LYS A 153 20.53 0.35 -14.66
CA LYS A 153 20.12 -0.30 -15.92
C LYS A 153 20.57 0.50 -17.14
N LEU A 154 20.41 1.83 -17.12
CA LEU A 154 20.88 2.71 -18.19
C LEU A 154 22.40 2.64 -18.34
N LYS A 155 23.13 2.62 -17.22
CA LYS A 155 24.58 2.42 -17.21
C LYS A 155 24.97 1.09 -17.86
N GLY A 156 24.33 0.00 -17.46
CA GLY A 156 24.57 -1.33 -18.03
C GLY A 156 24.31 -1.39 -19.53
N LEU A 157 23.25 -0.74 -20.01
CA LEU A 157 22.97 -0.64 -21.44
C LEU A 157 24.03 0.21 -22.17
N GLY A 158 24.46 1.32 -21.58
CA GLY A 158 25.55 2.14 -22.12
C GLY A 158 26.84 1.34 -22.23
N ASP A 159 27.24 0.64 -21.17
CA ASP A 159 28.43 -0.21 -21.15
C ASP A 159 28.33 -1.36 -22.17
N PHE A 160 27.15 -1.95 -22.36
CA PHE A 160 26.93 -2.97 -23.39
C PHE A 160 27.26 -2.44 -24.80
N CYS A 161 26.83 -1.22 -25.12
CA CYS A 161 27.13 -0.58 -26.40
C CYS A 161 28.60 -0.13 -26.53
N LEU A 162 29.24 0.25 -25.41
CA LEU A 162 30.59 0.80 -25.38
C LEU A 162 31.69 -0.26 -25.31
N LYS A 163 31.39 -1.45 -24.78
CA LYS A 163 32.35 -2.54 -24.58
C LYS A 163 33.08 -2.98 -25.87
N PRO A 164 32.45 -3.08 -27.06
CA PRO A 164 33.15 -3.38 -28.31
C PRO A 164 34.24 -2.38 -28.69
N PHE A 165 34.18 -1.16 -28.15
CA PHE A 165 35.16 -0.09 -28.37
C PHE A 165 36.20 0.01 -27.25
N GLY A 166 36.18 -0.90 -26.27
CA GLY A 166 37.06 -0.85 -25.09
C GLY A 166 36.73 0.33 -24.16
N LEU A 167 35.48 0.79 -24.19
CA LEU A 167 34.98 1.94 -23.43
C LEU A 167 33.95 1.51 -22.38
N SER A 168 33.73 2.38 -21.41
CA SER A 168 32.64 2.28 -20.42
C SER A 168 32.04 3.66 -20.19
N THR A 169 30.80 3.71 -19.74
CA THR A 169 30.13 4.89 -19.21
C THR A 169 30.97 5.60 -18.13
N ASP A 170 31.78 4.86 -17.35
CA ASP A 170 32.70 5.45 -16.37
C ASP A 170 33.91 6.18 -17.00
N SER A 171 34.14 5.97 -18.30
CA SER A 171 35.19 6.68 -19.05
C SER A 171 34.79 8.12 -19.39
N PHE A 172 33.55 8.51 -19.15
CA PHE A 172 33.02 9.82 -19.52
C PHE A 172 32.59 10.61 -18.28
N GLU A 173 32.84 11.92 -18.30
CA GLU A 173 32.44 12.88 -17.28
C GLU A 173 31.63 14.01 -17.92
N LEU A 174 30.51 14.37 -17.30
CA LEU A 174 29.66 15.47 -17.72
C LEU A 174 30.07 16.75 -16.98
N LYS A 175 30.50 17.78 -17.72
CA LYS A 175 30.80 19.10 -17.16
C LYS A 175 29.78 20.14 -17.62
N PRO A 176 29.09 20.85 -16.69
CA PRO A 176 28.17 21.91 -17.05
C PRO A 176 28.91 23.04 -17.77
N ASN A 177 28.31 23.60 -18.83
CA ASN A 177 28.86 24.74 -19.55
C ASN A 177 28.13 26.04 -19.16
N SER A 178 28.71 27.18 -19.52
CA SER A 178 28.18 28.53 -19.18
C SER A 178 26.84 28.87 -19.83
N GLU A 179 26.37 28.05 -20.79
CA GLU A 179 25.11 28.25 -21.53
C GLU A 179 23.96 27.39 -20.95
N GLY A 180 24.19 26.69 -19.84
CA GLY A 180 23.18 25.84 -19.19
C GLY A 180 23.05 24.43 -19.78
N GLY A 181 23.95 24.04 -20.69
CA GLY A 181 24.08 22.68 -21.23
C GLY A 181 25.19 21.86 -20.54
N TYR A 182 25.42 20.65 -21.03
CA TYR A 182 26.49 19.76 -20.55
C TYR A 182 27.46 19.40 -21.68
N SER A 183 28.76 19.42 -21.38
CA SER A 183 29.82 18.90 -22.23
C SER A 183 30.25 17.53 -21.73
N ILE A 184 30.42 16.57 -22.64
CA ILE A 184 30.97 15.24 -22.30
C ILE A 184 32.48 15.30 -22.53
N GLN A 185 33.26 15.04 -21.50
CA GLN A 185 34.71 14.87 -21.58
C GLN A 185 35.06 13.42 -21.25
N MET A 186 35.99 12.84 -21.99
CA MET A 186 36.53 11.53 -21.67
C MET A 186 37.60 11.70 -20.60
N ARG A 187 37.60 10.87 -19.56
CA ARG A 187 38.71 10.86 -18.59
C ARG A 187 39.95 10.29 -19.28
N ASP A 188 41.05 11.01 -19.19
CA ASP A 188 42.35 10.50 -19.63
C ASP A 188 42.70 9.24 -18.82
N ARG A 189 43.17 8.18 -19.51
CA ARG A 189 43.71 6.99 -18.82
C ARG A 189 44.87 7.44 -17.92
N PRO A 190 45.04 6.87 -16.70
CA PRO A 190 46.31 7.03 -16.01
C PRO A 190 47.41 6.53 -16.95
N ASN A 191 48.38 7.40 -17.22
CA ASN A 191 49.57 7.08 -18.01
C ASN A 191 50.20 5.79 -17.44
N THR A 192 50.16 4.70 -18.19
CA THR A 192 51.13 3.62 -18.04
C THR A 192 52.46 4.12 -18.59
N GLN A 193 53.11 5.00 -17.84
CA GLN A 193 54.53 5.31 -17.96
C GLN A 193 55.16 4.96 -16.62
N GLU A 194 55.75 3.76 -16.57
CA GLU A 194 56.53 3.08 -15.51
C GLU A 194 56.05 1.63 -15.57
N GLU A 195 56.66 0.72 -16.33
CA GLU A 195 58.00 0.18 -16.12
C GLU A 195 58.60 -0.21 -17.48
N ASN A 196 59.54 0.60 -17.97
CA ASN A 196 60.48 0.15 -18.99
C ASN A 196 61.81 0.88 -18.73
N GLN A 197 62.45 0.55 -17.61
CA GLN A 197 63.87 0.81 -17.33
C GLN A 197 64.27 0.27 -15.94
N SER A 198 64.80 -0.97 -15.91
CA SER A 198 65.89 -1.41 -15.04
C SER A 198 66.30 -2.81 -15.52
N SER A 199 67.15 -2.91 -16.55
CA SER A 199 68.60 -3.07 -16.38
C SER A 199 69.00 -4.35 -15.62
N ALA A 200 69.21 -5.44 -16.36
CA ALA A 200 70.46 -6.21 -16.42
C ALA A 200 70.32 -7.37 -17.42
#